data_AF-A0A959UNS2-F1
#
_entry.id   AF-A0A959UNS2-F1
#
_cell.length_a   1.000
_cell.length_b   1.000
_cell.length_c   1.000
_cell.angle_alpha   90.00
_cell.angle_beta   90.00
_cell.angle_gamma   90.00
#
_symmetry.space_group_name_H-M   'P 1'
#
loop_
_entity.id
_entity.type
_entity.pdbx_description
1 polymer ?
#
loop_
_entity_poly.entity_id
_entity_poly.type
_entity_poly.pdbx_seq_one_letter_code
_entity_poly.pdbx_strand_id
1 'polypeptide(L)'
;MASALRLFSFRDIQVRVHWTFLLLIGWIVFSVLSGGQGFREVLVGIVLVLVVFTCVVLHEFGHALTARHFGVNTRNITLYPIGGVASLERMPEEPKQEFLITLAGPLVNLAIVLLAGTVHLLLAGLRFVEDPFEGGPMLLTLSSFLIVVNAMLFLFNLIPAFPMDGGRILRSLLAMAMPRTRATRIAANIGRLFALGFMAYGLFNGQPFLVLIGVFVLLAASGEARLVSTQAALHGIPASRVMRTLFWRMDAGATVQQAVDELLAGGDKDLIVQDRGAYLGVLHESDLMKALQEGRAQARLSDLRPKAAPPVKPDADIGQVYLQLMQGKWNILPVLDGERLAGIVELENLSEFIQVREATGGAGS
;
A
#
# COMPACT_ATOMS: atom_id res chain seq x y z
N MET A 1 12.49 10.94 -0.42
CA MET A 1 12.25 10.21 0.84
C MET A 1 12.36 11.19 2.01
N ALA A 2 11.25 11.70 2.55
CA ALA A 2 11.13 12.35 3.88
C ALA A 2 9.66 12.75 4.20
N SER A 3 8.65 12.02 3.69
CA SER A 3 7.26 12.45 3.80
C SER A 3 6.52 11.91 5.03
N ALA A 4 7.17 11.10 5.87
CA ALA A 4 6.56 10.51 7.06
C ALA A 4 7.49 10.56 8.29
N LEU A 5 6.95 11.06 9.41
CA LEU A 5 7.59 11.14 10.71
C LEU A 5 7.42 9.83 11.47
N ARG A 6 8.49 9.31 12.09
CA ARG A 6 8.41 8.11 12.94
C ARG A 6 7.85 8.50 14.30
N LEU A 7 6.80 7.81 14.76
CA LEU A 7 6.22 8.01 16.09
C LEU A 7 6.87 7.08 17.12
N PHE A 8 6.70 5.77 16.92
CA PHE A 8 7.24 4.73 17.80
C PHE A 8 7.39 3.42 17.03
N SER A 9 8.07 2.44 17.64
CA SER A 9 8.18 1.08 17.12
C SER A 9 7.67 0.08 18.15
N PHE A 10 6.85 -0.88 17.72
CA PHE A 10 6.35 -1.95 18.57
C PHE A 10 6.47 -3.29 17.83
N ARG A 11 7.11 -4.28 18.43
CA ARG A 11 7.36 -5.61 17.83
C ARG A 11 7.85 -5.52 16.38
N ASP A 12 8.93 -4.78 16.15
CA ASP A 12 9.56 -4.56 14.83
C ASP A 12 8.70 -3.84 13.78
N ILE A 13 7.49 -3.40 14.14
CA ILE A 13 6.60 -2.62 13.28
C ILE A 13 6.78 -1.14 13.62
N GLN A 14 7.22 -0.35 12.64
CA GLN A 14 7.37 1.09 12.79
C GLN A 14 6.04 1.81 12.52
N VAL A 15 5.53 2.57 13.48
CA VAL A 15 4.37 3.45 13.28
C VAL A 15 4.86 4.83 12.85
N ARG A 16 4.30 5.32 11.73
CA ARG A 16 4.67 6.59 11.12
C ARG A 16 3.45 7.44 10.84
N VAL A 17 3.63 8.75 10.79
CA VAL A 17 2.60 9.72 10.39
C VAL A 17 3.07 10.45 9.15
N HIS A 18 2.26 10.41 8.09
CA HIS A 18 2.52 11.16 6.88
C HIS A 18 2.28 12.66 7.12
N TRP A 19 3.05 13.54 6.48
CA TRP A 19 2.93 15.00 6.68
C TRP A 19 1.52 15.54 6.40
N THR A 20 0.77 14.89 5.49
CA THR A 20 -0.62 15.24 5.18
C THR A 20 -1.55 15.13 6.39
N PHE A 21 -1.18 14.36 7.41
CA PHE A 21 -1.90 14.31 8.67
C PHE A 21 -1.97 15.68 9.38
N LEU A 22 -0.93 16.51 9.22
CA LEU A 22 -0.93 17.87 9.78
C LEU A 22 -1.99 18.76 9.11
N LEU A 23 -2.34 18.49 7.84
CA LEU A 23 -3.43 19.20 7.16
C LEU A 23 -4.79 18.87 7.79
N LEU A 24 -5.00 17.62 8.24
CA LEU A 24 -6.21 17.23 8.97
C LEU A 24 -6.31 18.00 10.29
N ILE A 25 -5.22 18.05 11.06
CA ILE A 25 -5.17 18.81 12.33
C ILE A 25 -5.43 20.30 12.06
N GLY A 26 -4.78 20.89 11.06
CA GLY A 26 -5.00 22.27 10.66
C GLY A 26 -6.44 22.54 10.23
N TRP A 27 -7.05 21.64 9.47
CA TRP A 27 -8.46 21.72 9.07
C TRP A 27 -9.40 21.70 10.28
N ILE A 28 -9.17 20.82 11.26
CA ILE A 28 -9.98 20.76 12.49
C ILE A 28 -9.90 22.07 13.25
N VAL A 29 -8.68 22.59 13.47
CA VAL A 29 -8.46 23.87 14.15
C VAL A 29 -9.19 24.99 13.40
N PHE A 30 -9.03 25.06 12.08
CA PHE A 30 -9.69 26.07 11.24
C PHE A 30 -11.22 25.97 11.30
N SER A 31 -11.77 24.77 11.20
CA SER A 31 -13.21 24.49 11.24
C SER A 31 -13.84 24.90 12.57
N VAL A 32 -13.18 24.58 13.69
CA VAL A 32 -13.65 24.92 15.03
C VAL A 32 -13.60 26.44 15.25
N LEU A 33 -12.47 27.09 14.92
CA LEU A 33 -12.32 28.53 15.09
C LEU A 33 -13.26 29.34 14.19
N SER A 34 -13.47 28.89 12.95
CA SER A 34 -14.38 29.53 11.99
C SER A 34 -15.85 29.36 12.39
N GLY A 35 -16.17 28.32 13.17
CA GLY A 35 -17.47 28.12 13.80
C GLY A 35 -17.72 29.01 15.03
N GLY A 36 -16.78 29.90 15.39
CA GLY A 36 -16.88 30.77 16.56
C GLY A 36 -16.66 30.05 17.90
N GLN A 37 -16.15 28.81 17.86
CA GLN A 37 -15.87 28.02 19.05
C GLN A 37 -14.51 28.39 19.67
N GLY A 38 -14.36 28.12 20.97
CA GLY A 38 -13.19 28.51 21.75
C GLY A 38 -12.05 27.50 21.70
N PHE A 39 -11.01 27.79 22.48
CA PHE A 39 -9.81 26.95 22.59
C PHE A 39 -10.11 25.56 23.17
N ARG A 40 -11.13 25.44 24.04
CA ARG A 40 -11.54 24.17 24.65
C ARG A 40 -12.04 23.19 23.59
N GLU A 41 -12.88 23.64 22.67
CA GLU A 41 -13.46 22.83 21.60
C GLU A 41 -12.37 22.37 20.63
N VAL A 42 -11.37 23.21 20.36
CA VAL A 42 -10.18 22.84 19.58
C VAL A 42 -9.45 21.69 20.25
N LEU A 43 -9.18 21.79 21.55
CA LEU A 43 -8.51 20.72 22.30
C LEU A 43 -9.32 19.42 22.30
N VAL A 44 -10.63 19.50 22.51
CA VAL A 44 -11.52 18.33 22.46
C VAL A 44 -11.47 17.69 21.07
N GLY A 45 -11.57 18.47 19.99
CA GLY A 45 -11.48 17.97 18.62
C GLY A 45 -10.15 17.27 18.33
N ILE A 46 -9.03 17.86 18.76
CA ILE A 46 -7.71 17.23 18.61
C ILE A 46 -7.63 15.90 19.38
N VAL A 47 -8.08 15.87 20.63
CA VAL A 47 -8.08 14.66 21.46
C VAL A 47 -8.94 13.57 20.82
N LEU A 48 -10.16 13.89 20.38
CA LEU A 48 -11.05 12.94 19.74
C LEU A 48 -10.44 12.36 18.46
N VAL A 49 -9.80 13.17 17.62
CA VAL A 49 -9.12 12.67 16.42
C VAL A 49 -7.91 11.80 16.76
N LEU A 50 -7.12 12.15 17.77
CA LEU A 50 -6.04 11.28 18.24
C LEU A 50 -6.56 9.93 18.77
N VAL A 51 -7.72 9.93 19.44
CA VAL A 51 -8.40 8.70 19.88
C VAL A 51 -8.85 7.86 18.68
N VAL A 52 -9.48 8.47 17.67
CA VAL A 52 -9.89 7.77 16.42
C VAL A 52 -8.67 7.11 15.77
N PHE A 53 -7.58 7.85 15.59
CA PHE A 53 -6.37 7.30 14.95
C PHE A 53 -5.67 6.26 15.82
N THR A 54 -5.77 6.34 17.14
CA THR A 54 -5.32 5.26 18.03
C THR A 54 -6.12 3.98 17.77
N CYS A 55 -7.44 4.08 17.61
CA CYS A 55 -8.29 2.94 17.25
C CYS A 55 -7.92 2.36 15.87
N VAL A 56 -7.63 3.21 14.88
CA VAL A 56 -7.13 2.80 13.57
C VAL A 56 -5.78 2.08 13.69
N VAL A 57 -4.84 2.60 14.49
CA VAL A 57 -3.55 1.92 14.72
C VAL A 57 -3.76 0.55 15.36
N LEU A 58 -4.64 0.43 16.35
CA LEU A 58 -4.96 -0.85 16.99
C LEU A 58 -5.59 -1.85 16.00
N HIS A 59 -6.49 -1.38 15.13
CA HIS A 59 -7.04 -2.16 14.03
C HIS A 59 -5.94 -2.70 13.09
N GLU A 60 -5.03 -1.84 12.62
CA GLU A 60 -3.90 -2.24 11.78
C GLU A 60 -2.96 -3.22 12.49
N PHE A 61 -2.77 -3.08 13.81
CA PHE A 61 -2.03 -4.06 14.61
C PHE A 61 -2.73 -5.42 14.64
N GLY A 62 -4.06 -5.47 14.63
CA GLY A 62 -4.81 -6.72 14.51
C GLY A 62 -4.40 -7.52 13.27
N HIS A 63 -4.35 -6.86 12.10
CA HIS A 63 -3.84 -7.45 10.87
C HIS A 63 -2.37 -7.84 10.98
N ALA A 64 -1.51 -6.89 11.38
CA ALA A 64 -0.06 -7.06 11.35
C ALA A 64 0.42 -8.19 12.28
N LEU A 65 -0.16 -8.29 13.48
CA LEU A 65 0.20 -9.34 14.46
C LEU A 65 -0.29 -10.72 14.00
N THR A 66 -1.48 -10.78 13.40
CA THR A 66 -2.01 -12.04 12.84
C THR A 66 -1.20 -12.48 11.62
N ALA A 67 -0.80 -11.54 10.76
CA ALA A 67 0.08 -11.81 9.62
C ALA A 67 1.45 -12.34 10.08
N ARG A 68 2.01 -11.75 11.15
CA ARG A 68 3.27 -12.21 11.75
C ARG A 68 3.18 -13.65 12.27
N HIS A 69 2.02 -14.06 12.81
CA HIS A 69 1.80 -15.44 13.22
C HIS A 69 1.90 -16.43 12.05
N PHE A 70 1.49 -16.02 10.85
CA PHE A 70 1.63 -16.80 9.60
C PHE A 70 2.98 -16.57 8.88
N GLY A 71 3.96 -15.95 9.54
CA GLY A 71 5.30 -15.73 8.97
C GLY A 71 5.36 -14.60 7.92
N VAL A 72 4.36 -13.72 7.87
CA VAL A 72 4.38 -12.53 7.02
C VAL A 72 4.81 -11.32 7.83
N ASN A 73 5.95 -10.73 7.48
CA ASN A 73 6.42 -9.54 8.17
C ASN A 73 5.64 -8.29 7.72
N THR A 74 5.45 -7.37 8.67
CA THR A 74 4.90 -6.04 8.42
C THR A 74 5.98 -5.02 8.69
N ARG A 75 6.35 -4.20 7.70
CA ARG A 75 7.49 -3.28 7.82
C ARG A 75 7.15 -2.02 8.60
N ASN A 76 5.97 -1.47 8.35
CA ASN A 76 5.51 -0.22 8.97
C ASN A 76 4.01 -0.05 8.81
N ILE A 77 3.43 0.77 9.70
CA ILE A 77 2.07 1.29 9.60
C ILE A 77 2.20 2.80 9.41
N THR A 78 1.69 3.34 8.30
CA THR A 78 1.73 4.78 8.02
C THR A 78 0.32 5.36 8.12
N LEU A 79 0.17 6.41 8.92
CA LEU A 79 -1.10 7.12 9.11
C LEU A 79 -1.25 8.25 8.11
N TYR A 80 -2.37 8.25 7.41
CA TYR A 80 -2.83 9.28 6.48
C TYR A 80 -4.15 9.88 6.99
N PRO A 81 -4.57 11.07 6.53
CA PRO A 81 -5.87 11.64 6.89
C PRO A 81 -7.07 10.72 6.63
N ILE A 82 -6.95 9.83 5.65
CA ILE A 82 -8.00 8.91 5.22
C ILE A 82 -7.99 7.57 5.97
N GLY A 83 -6.98 7.29 6.81
CA GLY A 83 -6.84 6.01 7.53
C GLY A 83 -5.40 5.56 7.77
N GLY A 84 -5.23 4.33 8.23
CA GLY A 84 -3.94 3.66 8.38
C GLY A 84 -3.64 2.80 7.15
N VAL A 85 -2.36 2.69 6.79
CA VAL A 85 -1.91 1.73 5.76
C VAL A 85 -0.77 0.91 6.34
N ALA A 86 -1.04 -0.38 6.60
CA ALA A 86 0.00 -1.36 6.92
C ALA A 86 0.74 -1.83 5.66
N SER A 87 2.07 -1.66 5.66
CA SER A 87 2.95 -2.19 4.60
C SER A 87 3.33 -3.64 4.92
N LEU A 88 2.49 -4.59 4.51
CA LEU A 88 2.83 -6.01 4.53
C LEU A 88 3.82 -6.36 3.41
N GLU A 89 4.74 -7.29 3.66
CA GLU A 89 5.69 -7.73 2.63
C GLU A 89 5.03 -8.46 1.47
N ARG A 90 4.02 -9.28 1.78
CA ARG A 90 3.15 -9.97 0.83
C ARG A 90 1.85 -10.34 1.53
N MET A 91 0.77 -10.46 0.78
CA MET A 91 -0.43 -11.14 1.30
C MET A 91 -0.27 -12.66 1.11
N PRO A 92 -0.64 -13.51 2.09
CA PRO A 92 -0.62 -14.95 1.89
C PRO A 92 -1.43 -15.40 0.68
N GLU A 93 -0.97 -16.49 0.07
CA GLU A 93 -1.69 -17.12 -1.04
C GLU A 93 -2.83 -18.02 -0.55
N GLU A 94 -2.67 -18.62 0.64
CA GLU A 94 -3.66 -19.48 1.27
C GLU A 94 -4.91 -18.68 1.68
N PRO A 95 -6.10 -19.02 1.15
CA PRO A 95 -7.33 -18.29 1.43
C PRO A 95 -7.70 -18.22 2.91
N LYS A 96 -7.43 -19.29 3.67
CA LYS A 96 -7.71 -19.34 5.11
C LYS A 96 -6.84 -18.37 5.91
N GLN A 97 -5.55 -18.27 5.56
CA GLN A 97 -4.63 -17.33 6.21
C GLN A 97 -5.04 -15.89 5.90
N GLU A 98 -5.37 -15.60 4.64
CA GLU A 98 -5.88 -14.29 4.24
C GLU A 98 -7.15 -13.92 5.03
N PHE A 99 -8.13 -14.82 5.10
CA PHE A 99 -9.36 -14.59 5.84
C PHE A 99 -9.10 -14.25 7.31
N LEU A 100 -8.27 -15.02 8.00
CA LEU A 100 -7.96 -14.80 9.41
C LEU A 100 -7.24 -13.47 9.64
N ILE A 101 -6.26 -13.14 8.79
CA ILE A 101 -5.52 -11.87 8.87
C ILE A 101 -6.47 -10.70 8.66
N THR A 102 -7.31 -10.74 7.61
CA THR A 102 -8.19 -9.62 7.30
C THR A 102 -9.37 -9.52 8.27
N LEU A 103 -9.79 -10.61 8.90
CA LEU A 103 -10.81 -10.55 9.95
C LEU A 103 -10.26 -9.98 11.28
N ALA A 104 -8.95 -10.11 11.52
CA ALA A 104 -8.35 -9.71 12.80
C ALA A 104 -8.49 -8.21 13.10
N GLY A 105 -8.35 -7.32 12.10
CA GLY A 105 -8.53 -5.87 12.29
C GLY A 105 -9.95 -5.52 12.77
N PRO A 106 -11.02 -5.89 12.03
CA PRO A 106 -12.40 -5.70 12.47
C PRO A 106 -12.68 -6.29 13.87
N LEU A 107 -12.12 -7.46 14.20
CA LEU A 107 -12.27 -8.04 15.54
C LEU A 107 -11.64 -7.19 16.65
N VAL A 108 -10.57 -6.43 16.39
CA VAL A 108 -10.02 -5.47 17.34
C VAL A 108 -11.03 -4.34 17.61
N ASN A 109 -11.66 -3.79 16.56
CA ASN A 109 -12.69 -2.76 16.76
C ASN A 109 -13.89 -3.31 17.53
N LEU A 110 -14.34 -4.53 17.20
CA LEU A 110 -15.41 -5.18 17.95
C LEU A 110 -15.05 -5.37 19.42
N ALA A 111 -13.81 -5.79 19.72
CA ALA A 111 -13.35 -5.91 21.11
C ALA A 111 -13.35 -4.55 21.84
N ILE A 112 -12.96 -3.46 21.16
CA ILE A 112 -13.02 -2.11 21.71
C ILE A 112 -14.49 -1.70 21.98
N VAL A 113 -15.41 -1.99 21.06
CA VAL A 113 -16.86 -1.74 21.26
C VAL A 113 -17.38 -2.47 22.49
N LEU A 114 -17.04 -3.75 22.64
CA LEU A 114 -17.51 -4.56 23.77
C LEU A 114 -16.92 -4.07 25.10
N LEU A 115 -15.63 -3.72 25.14
CA LEU A 115 -14.98 -3.21 26.34
C LEU A 115 -15.51 -1.83 26.73
N ALA A 116 -15.53 -0.89 25.78
CA ALA A 116 -16.06 0.46 26.01
C ALA A 116 -17.55 0.42 26.36
N GLY A 117 -18.32 -0.45 25.71
CA GLY A 117 -19.74 -0.69 26.00
C GLY A 117 -19.98 -1.23 27.40
N THR A 118 -19.15 -2.17 27.86
CA THR A 118 -19.24 -2.70 29.23
C THR A 118 -18.94 -1.60 30.26
N VAL A 119 -17.87 -0.84 30.06
CA VAL A 119 -17.52 0.30 30.93
C VAL A 119 -18.64 1.35 30.92
N HIS A 120 -19.18 1.67 29.75
CA HIS A 120 -20.26 2.63 29.60
C HIS A 120 -21.52 2.17 30.35
N LEU A 121 -21.94 0.92 30.16
CA LEU A 121 -23.11 0.35 30.81
C LEU A 121 -23.00 0.41 32.34
N LEU A 122 -21.82 0.11 32.89
CA LEU A 122 -21.58 0.13 34.34
C LEU A 122 -21.61 1.56 34.93
N LEU A 123 -21.21 2.57 34.17
CA LEU A 123 -21.12 3.95 34.65
C LEU A 123 -22.38 4.78 34.37
N ALA A 124 -23.04 4.51 33.24
CA ALA A 124 -24.06 5.36 32.63
C ALA A 124 -25.41 4.67 32.44
N GLY A 125 -25.46 3.34 32.55
CA GLY A 125 -26.58 2.56 32.05
C GLY A 125 -26.71 2.69 30.53
N LEU A 126 -27.92 3.02 30.06
CA LEU A 126 -28.22 3.19 28.64
C LEU A 126 -28.18 4.66 28.18
N ARG A 127 -27.60 5.57 28.99
CA ARG A 127 -27.54 7.01 28.68
C ARG A 127 -26.32 7.32 27.82
N PHE A 128 -26.53 7.54 26.54
CA PHE A 128 -25.48 7.95 25.61
C PHE A 128 -25.31 9.48 25.58
N VAL A 129 -24.06 9.92 25.37
CA VAL A 129 -23.76 11.31 25.01
C VAL A 129 -23.85 11.43 23.50
N GLU A 130 -24.79 12.24 23.02
CA GLU A 130 -24.97 12.48 21.57
C GLU A 130 -23.92 13.46 21.05
N ASP A 131 -23.65 14.55 21.78
CA ASP A 131 -22.66 15.55 21.41
C ASP A 131 -21.46 15.56 22.38
N PRO A 132 -20.26 15.16 21.92
CA PRO A 132 -19.03 15.24 22.71
C PRO A 132 -18.65 16.64 23.18
N PHE A 133 -19.19 17.70 22.58
CA PHE A 133 -18.90 19.10 22.89
C PHE A 133 -19.82 19.70 23.96
N GLU A 134 -20.91 19.02 24.36
CA GLU A 134 -21.88 19.52 25.36
C GLU A 134 -21.36 19.54 26.82
N GLY A 135 -20.13 19.09 27.06
CA GLY A 135 -19.45 19.31 28.35
C GLY A 135 -19.81 18.33 29.47
N GLY A 136 -20.23 17.10 29.13
CA GLY A 136 -20.49 16.02 30.10
C GLY A 136 -19.22 15.42 30.76
N PRO A 137 -19.38 14.44 31.67
CA PRO A 137 -18.26 13.75 32.29
C PRO A 137 -17.34 13.11 31.24
N MET A 138 -16.05 13.43 31.28
CA MET A 138 -15.09 13.03 30.23
C MET A 138 -15.11 11.52 29.93
N LEU A 139 -15.20 10.68 30.96
CA LEU A 139 -15.22 9.22 30.78
C LEU A 139 -16.51 8.73 30.10
N LEU A 140 -17.64 9.38 30.37
CA LEU A 140 -18.94 9.09 29.76
C LEU A 140 -18.94 9.48 28.28
N THR A 141 -18.43 10.67 27.97
CA THR A 141 -18.25 11.16 26.60
C THR A 141 -17.31 10.27 25.80
N LEU A 142 -16.14 9.94 26.36
CA LEU A 142 -15.14 9.13 25.68
C LEU A 142 -15.63 7.70 25.43
N SER A 143 -16.29 7.07 26.40
CA SER A 143 -16.84 5.72 26.22
C SER A 143 -17.95 5.68 25.16
N SER A 144 -18.87 6.65 25.18
CA SER A 144 -19.91 6.79 24.12
C SER A 144 -19.27 6.94 22.75
N PHE A 145 -18.30 7.84 22.63
CA PHE A 145 -17.58 8.11 21.39
C PHE A 145 -16.82 6.89 20.87
N LEU A 146 -16.10 6.17 21.75
CA LEU A 146 -15.37 4.96 21.41
C LEU A 146 -16.29 3.86 20.86
N ILE A 147 -17.48 3.67 21.47
CA ILE A 147 -18.48 2.72 21.00
C ILE A 147 -18.92 3.06 19.58
N VAL A 148 -19.35 4.31 19.36
CA VAL A 148 -19.87 4.74 18.05
C VAL A 148 -18.80 4.66 16.98
N VAL A 149 -17.61 5.21 17.24
CA VAL A 149 -16.50 5.21 16.26
C VAL A 149 -16.06 3.79 15.93
N ASN A 150 -15.85 2.92 16.91
CA ASN A 150 -15.39 1.57 16.64
C ASN A 150 -16.47 0.68 16.03
N ALA A 151 -17.75 0.91 16.36
CA ALA A 151 -18.86 0.24 15.68
C ALA A 151 -18.92 0.67 14.21
N MET A 152 -18.75 1.95 13.91
CA MET A 152 -18.69 2.45 12.54
C MET A 152 -17.48 1.90 11.78
N LEU A 153 -16.28 1.91 12.39
CA LEU A 153 -15.08 1.32 11.78
C LEU A 153 -15.24 -0.19 11.53
N PHE A 154 -15.88 -0.91 12.45
CA PHE A 154 -16.19 -2.33 12.28
C PHE A 154 -17.15 -2.57 11.13
N LEU A 155 -18.30 -1.89 11.12
CA LEU A 155 -19.33 -2.06 10.10
C LEU A 155 -18.84 -1.62 8.71
N PHE A 156 -18.15 -0.47 8.63
CA PHE A 156 -17.61 0.04 7.39
C PHE A 156 -16.55 -0.90 6.80
N ASN A 157 -15.63 -1.40 7.63
CA ASN A 157 -14.64 -2.37 7.16
C ASN A 157 -15.23 -3.73 6.81
N LEU A 158 -16.45 -4.08 7.23
CA LEU A 158 -17.11 -5.31 6.79
C LEU A 158 -17.90 -5.17 5.48
N ILE A 159 -17.98 -3.96 4.90
CA ILE A 159 -18.61 -3.77 3.59
C ILE A 159 -17.86 -4.61 2.54
N PRO A 160 -18.54 -5.46 1.75
CA PRO A 160 -17.91 -6.40 0.82
C PRO A 160 -17.43 -5.72 -0.47
N ALA A 161 -16.56 -4.72 -0.34
CA ALA A 161 -16.01 -3.96 -1.45
C ALA A 161 -14.56 -3.56 -1.16
N PHE A 162 -13.69 -3.63 -2.18
CA PHE A 162 -12.34 -3.07 -2.06
C PHE A 162 -12.40 -1.53 -2.00
N PRO A 163 -11.51 -0.88 -1.24
CA PRO A 163 -10.33 -1.42 -0.55
C PRO A 163 -10.58 -1.89 0.89
N MET A 164 -11.83 -1.92 1.36
CA MET A 164 -12.18 -2.32 2.73
C MET A 164 -11.90 -3.81 2.96
N ASP A 165 -11.72 -4.17 4.23
CA ASP A 165 -11.44 -5.54 4.64
C ASP A 165 -12.50 -6.54 4.19
N GLY A 166 -13.77 -6.13 4.18
CA GLY A 166 -14.91 -6.94 3.77
C GLY A 166 -14.78 -7.44 2.34
N GLY A 167 -14.14 -6.67 1.46
CA GLY A 167 -13.81 -7.12 0.10
C GLY A 167 -12.81 -8.28 0.09
N ARG A 168 -11.77 -8.21 0.93
CA ARG A 168 -10.78 -9.29 1.12
C ARG A 168 -11.37 -10.48 1.87
N ILE A 169 -12.23 -10.26 2.86
CA ILE A 169 -12.97 -11.31 3.57
C ILE A 169 -13.87 -12.07 2.59
N LEU A 170 -14.68 -11.37 1.80
CA LEU A 170 -15.52 -12.00 0.79
C LEU A 170 -14.67 -12.75 -0.24
N ARG A 171 -13.61 -12.13 -0.75
CA ARG A 171 -12.68 -12.77 -1.69
C ARG A 171 -12.11 -14.06 -1.11
N SER A 172 -11.57 -14.02 0.10
CA SER A 172 -10.89 -15.15 0.73
C SER A 172 -11.87 -16.30 1.01
N LEU A 173 -13.10 -16.02 1.46
CA LEU A 173 -14.16 -17.02 1.60
C LEU A 173 -14.50 -17.69 0.26
N LEU A 174 -14.71 -16.90 -0.80
CA LEU A 174 -14.98 -17.43 -2.13
C LEU A 174 -13.80 -18.27 -2.65
N ALA A 175 -12.56 -17.80 -2.40
CA ALA A 175 -11.34 -18.47 -2.82
C ALA A 175 -11.09 -19.82 -2.13
N MET A 176 -11.82 -20.15 -1.05
CA MET A 176 -11.80 -21.50 -0.48
C MET A 176 -12.50 -22.53 -1.38
N ALA A 177 -13.43 -22.09 -2.23
CA ALA A 177 -14.23 -22.96 -3.10
C ALA A 177 -13.94 -22.77 -4.60
N MET A 178 -13.20 -21.73 -4.99
CA MET A 178 -12.90 -21.44 -6.39
C MET A 178 -11.54 -20.75 -6.57
N PRO A 179 -11.00 -20.67 -7.81
CA PRO A 179 -9.73 -19.99 -8.06
C PRO A 179 -9.72 -18.53 -7.60
N ARG A 180 -8.59 -18.08 -7.02
CA ARG A 180 -8.40 -16.71 -6.48
C ARG A 180 -8.75 -15.61 -7.49
N THR A 181 -8.46 -15.80 -8.77
CA THR A 181 -8.80 -14.86 -9.84
C THR A 181 -10.30 -14.66 -9.99
N ARG A 182 -11.07 -15.76 -10.00
CA ARG A 182 -12.53 -15.75 -10.08
C ARG A 182 -13.14 -15.14 -8.82
N ALA A 183 -12.65 -15.53 -7.64
CA ALA A 183 -13.08 -14.96 -6.36
C ALA A 183 -12.84 -13.44 -6.29
N THR A 184 -11.66 -12.97 -6.70
CA THR A 184 -11.35 -11.54 -6.76
C THR A 184 -12.27 -10.80 -7.73
N ARG A 185 -12.56 -11.38 -8.91
CA ARG A 185 -13.46 -10.77 -9.89
C ARG A 185 -14.89 -10.61 -9.34
N ILE A 186 -15.41 -11.61 -8.63
CA ILE A 186 -16.72 -11.54 -7.99
C ILE A 186 -16.72 -10.46 -6.89
N ALA A 187 -15.74 -10.47 -5.98
CA ALA A 187 -15.62 -9.47 -4.92
C ALA A 187 -15.49 -8.04 -5.49
N ALA A 188 -14.69 -7.86 -6.54
CA ALA A 188 -14.54 -6.57 -7.22
C ALA A 188 -15.86 -6.13 -7.89
N ASN A 189 -16.60 -7.03 -8.53
CA ASN A 189 -17.89 -6.70 -9.14
C ASN A 189 -18.94 -6.30 -8.10
N ILE A 190 -18.99 -6.98 -6.95
CA ILE A 190 -19.84 -6.57 -5.83
C ILE A 190 -19.41 -5.20 -5.33
N GLY A 191 -18.10 -4.96 -5.18
CA GLY A 191 -17.60 -3.64 -4.80
C GLY A 191 -17.94 -2.53 -5.79
N ARG A 192 -17.92 -2.81 -7.10
CA ARG A 192 -18.38 -1.88 -8.14
C ARG A 192 -19.87 -1.54 -8.00
N LEU A 193 -20.70 -2.52 -7.64
CA LEU A 193 -22.12 -2.29 -7.38
C LEU A 193 -22.32 -1.35 -6.19
N PHE A 194 -21.60 -1.57 -5.07
CA PHE A 194 -21.63 -0.65 -3.93
C PHE A 194 -21.13 0.75 -4.30
N ALA A 195 -20.04 0.85 -5.06
CA ALA A 195 -19.51 2.13 -5.55
C ALA A 195 -20.54 2.91 -6.38
N LEU A 196 -21.21 2.23 -7.32
CA LEU A 196 -22.29 2.82 -8.13
C LEU A 196 -23.46 3.27 -7.24
N GLY A 197 -23.83 2.48 -6.23
CA GLY A 197 -24.84 2.85 -5.24
C GLY A 197 -24.47 4.11 -4.45
N PHE A 198 -23.23 4.21 -3.96
CA PHE A 198 -22.74 5.40 -3.26
C PHE A 198 -22.71 6.64 -4.17
N MET A 199 -22.27 6.50 -5.42
CA MET A 199 -22.28 7.60 -6.37
C MET A 199 -23.70 8.06 -6.71
N ALA A 200 -24.62 7.14 -6.98
CA ALA A 200 -26.00 7.46 -7.28
C ALA A 200 -26.68 8.14 -6.08
N TYR A 201 -26.63 7.52 -4.89
CA TYR A 201 -27.22 8.10 -3.69
C TYR A 201 -26.58 9.45 -3.33
N GLY A 202 -25.26 9.56 -3.45
CA GLY A 202 -24.53 10.80 -3.20
C GLY A 202 -24.95 11.92 -4.16
N LEU A 203 -25.15 11.61 -5.44
CA LEU A 203 -25.60 12.58 -6.43
C LEU A 203 -27.06 13.01 -6.18
N PHE A 204 -27.95 12.05 -5.91
CA PHE A 204 -29.37 12.35 -5.63
C PHE A 204 -29.58 13.20 -4.37
N ASN A 205 -28.74 13.01 -3.34
CA ASN A 205 -28.86 13.74 -2.07
C ASN A 205 -27.91 14.95 -1.96
N GLY A 206 -27.18 15.30 -3.03
CA GLY A 206 -26.23 16.40 -3.01
C GLY A 206 -25.08 16.21 -2.02
N GLN A 207 -24.64 14.97 -1.80
CA GLN A 207 -23.54 14.59 -0.90
C GLN A 207 -22.25 14.32 -1.70
N PRO A 208 -21.46 15.36 -2.06
CA PRO A 208 -20.29 15.21 -2.94
C PRO A 208 -19.22 14.28 -2.37
N PHE A 209 -19.07 14.23 -1.03
CA PHE A 209 -18.09 13.36 -0.40
C PHE A 209 -18.43 11.87 -0.59
N LEU A 210 -19.71 11.51 -0.56
CA LEU A 210 -20.13 10.12 -0.81
C LEU A 210 -19.91 9.72 -2.27
N VAL A 211 -20.11 10.65 -3.22
CA VAL A 211 -19.75 10.43 -4.62
C VAL A 211 -18.26 10.17 -4.76
N LEU A 212 -17.42 10.97 -4.08
CA LEU A 212 -15.97 10.78 -4.08
C LEU A 212 -15.55 9.42 -3.49
N ILE A 213 -16.17 8.99 -2.39
CA ILE A 213 -15.97 7.64 -1.82
C ILE A 213 -16.32 6.59 -2.86
N GLY A 214 -17.47 6.72 -3.53
CA GLY A 214 -17.90 5.78 -4.57
C GLY A 214 -16.89 5.69 -5.72
N VAL A 215 -16.36 6.81 -6.21
CA VAL A 215 -15.30 6.83 -7.23
C VAL A 215 -14.06 6.09 -6.74
N PHE A 216 -13.63 6.34 -5.51
CA PHE A 216 -12.45 5.68 -4.94
C PHE A 216 -12.64 4.15 -4.79
N VAL A 217 -13.80 3.71 -4.32
CA VAL A 217 -14.16 2.28 -4.23
C VAL A 217 -14.18 1.64 -5.63
N LEU A 218 -14.71 2.32 -6.65
CA LEU A 218 -14.74 1.84 -8.03
C LEU A 218 -13.32 1.63 -8.60
N LEU A 219 -12.44 2.62 -8.38
CA LEU A 219 -11.04 2.56 -8.82
C LEU A 219 -10.27 1.47 -8.08
N ALA A 220 -10.42 1.37 -6.76
CA ALA A 220 -9.77 0.37 -5.94
C ALA A 220 -10.19 -1.07 -6.33
N ALA A 221 -11.50 -1.31 -6.47
CA ALA A 221 -12.01 -2.62 -6.89
C ALA A 221 -11.52 -3.03 -8.28
N SER A 222 -11.48 -2.08 -9.22
CA SER A 222 -10.98 -2.34 -10.56
C SER A 222 -9.47 -2.55 -10.59
N GLY A 223 -8.72 -1.81 -9.77
CA GLY A 223 -7.29 -1.96 -9.58
C GLY A 223 -6.91 -3.33 -9.02
N GLU A 224 -7.56 -3.78 -7.94
CA GLU A 224 -7.29 -5.10 -7.34
C GLU A 224 -7.60 -6.24 -8.32
N ALA A 225 -8.73 -6.17 -9.04
CA ALA A 225 -9.09 -7.18 -10.03
C ALA A 225 -8.07 -7.26 -11.18
N ARG A 226 -7.58 -6.12 -11.66
CA ARG A 226 -6.55 -6.05 -12.70
C ARG A 226 -5.24 -6.63 -12.20
N LEU A 227 -4.79 -6.22 -11.01
CA LEU A 227 -3.55 -6.69 -10.40
C LEU A 227 -3.52 -8.22 -10.25
N VAL A 228 -4.57 -8.81 -9.67
CA VAL A 228 -4.65 -10.27 -9.49
C VAL A 228 -4.71 -11.00 -10.84
N SER A 229 -5.40 -10.43 -11.83
CA SER A 229 -5.48 -11.04 -13.17
C SER A 229 -4.13 -11.02 -13.87
N THR A 230 -3.39 -9.90 -13.82
CA THR A 230 -2.04 -9.79 -14.36
C THR A 230 -1.07 -10.75 -13.67
N GLN A 231 -1.10 -10.83 -12.34
CA GLN A 231 -0.27 -11.79 -11.59
C GLN A 231 -0.57 -13.23 -11.96
N ALA A 232 -1.85 -13.62 -12.01
CA ALA A 232 -2.23 -14.98 -12.35
C ALA A 232 -1.85 -15.34 -13.78
N ALA A 233 -1.90 -14.37 -14.69
CA ALA A 233 -1.41 -14.57 -16.03
C ALA A 233 0.11 -14.79 -16.02
N LEU A 234 0.88 -14.05 -15.22
CA LEU A 234 2.34 -14.19 -15.10
C LEU A 234 2.80 -15.42 -14.31
N HIS A 235 1.93 -16.02 -13.50
CA HIS A 235 2.26 -17.13 -12.62
C HIS A 235 2.82 -18.36 -13.38
N GLY A 236 3.87 -18.95 -12.83
CA GLY A 236 4.58 -20.12 -13.38
C GLY A 236 5.54 -19.79 -14.52
N ILE A 237 5.71 -18.51 -14.88
CA ILE A 237 6.66 -18.10 -15.92
C ILE A 237 7.98 -17.70 -15.25
N PRO A 238 9.10 -18.35 -15.61
CA PRO A 238 10.39 -18.01 -15.03
C PRO A 238 10.91 -16.70 -15.60
N ALA A 239 11.63 -15.93 -14.78
CA ALA A 239 12.25 -14.67 -15.17
C ALA A 239 13.15 -14.81 -16.42
N SER A 240 13.83 -15.94 -16.58
CA SER A 240 14.64 -16.28 -17.77
C SER A 240 13.90 -16.18 -19.10
N ARG A 241 12.57 -16.36 -19.12
CA ARG A 241 11.76 -16.29 -20.35
C ARG A 241 11.38 -14.86 -20.75
N VAL A 242 11.44 -13.92 -19.81
CA VAL A 242 11.00 -12.53 -19.99
C VAL A 242 12.15 -11.53 -19.88
N MET A 243 13.26 -11.91 -19.24
CA MET A 243 14.42 -11.04 -19.07
C MET A 243 14.98 -10.58 -20.41
N ARG A 244 15.43 -9.33 -20.44
CA ARG A 244 16.21 -8.80 -21.56
C ARG A 244 17.67 -9.20 -21.37
N THR A 245 18.24 -9.84 -22.38
CA THR A 245 19.65 -10.29 -22.41
C THR A 245 20.56 -9.31 -23.12
N LEU A 246 19.98 -8.44 -23.97
CA LEU A 246 20.66 -7.34 -24.64
C LEU A 246 20.35 -6.05 -23.89
N PHE A 247 21.25 -5.65 -23.01
CA PHE A 247 21.12 -4.46 -22.19
C PHE A 247 22.48 -3.78 -22.04
N TRP A 248 22.43 -2.48 -21.74
CA TRP A 248 23.64 -1.69 -21.58
C TRP A 248 24.23 -1.93 -20.19
N ARG A 249 25.53 -2.18 -20.16
CA ARG A 249 26.31 -2.43 -18.94
C ARG A 249 27.59 -1.62 -19.00
N MET A 250 27.96 -1.04 -17.88
CA MET A 250 29.15 -0.20 -17.78
C MET A 250 30.10 -0.70 -16.72
N ASP A 251 31.41 -0.57 -16.98
CA ASP A 251 32.43 -0.86 -16.00
C ASP A 251 32.44 0.21 -14.90
N ALA A 252 32.72 -0.19 -13.65
CA ALA A 252 32.79 0.70 -12.51
C ALA A 252 33.85 1.80 -12.67
N GLY A 253 34.88 1.55 -13.48
CA GLY A 253 35.93 2.52 -13.84
C GLY A 253 35.56 3.49 -14.95
N ALA A 254 34.43 3.31 -15.65
CA ALA A 254 33.96 4.23 -16.67
C ALA A 254 33.62 5.61 -16.07
N THR A 255 33.69 6.66 -16.88
CA THR A 255 33.37 8.02 -16.43
C THR A 255 31.87 8.33 -16.57
N VAL A 256 31.39 9.32 -15.80
CA VAL A 256 30.02 9.84 -15.95
C VAL A 256 29.75 10.33 -17.37
N GLN A 257 30.74 10.98 -18.01
CA GLN A 257 30.61 11.44 -19.39
C GLN A 257 30.37 10.27 -20.35
N GLN A 258 31.15 9.20 -20.24
CA GLN A 258 30.97 8.01 -21.08
C GLN A 258 29.57 7.40 -20.89
N ALA A 259 29.07 7.36 -19.66
CA ALA A 259 27.72 6.88 -19.37
C ALA A 259 26.61 7.72 -20.01
N VAL A 260 26.82 9.04 -20.06
CA VAL A 260 25.87 9.97 -20.67
C VAL A 260 25.92 9.88 -22.20
N ASP A 261 27.12 9.75 -22.78
CA ASP A 261 27.28 9.56 -24.21
C ASP A 261 26.58 8.28 -24.68
N GLU A 262 26.68 7.21 -23.88
CA GLU A 262 26.01 5.93 -24.13
C GLU A 262 24.48 6.05 -24.02
N LEU A 263 23.99 6.78 -23.01
CA LEU A 263 22.57 7.08 -22.86
C LEU A 263 22.02 7.83 -24.10
N LEU A 264 22.78 8.81 -24.62
CA LEU A 264 22.42 9.56 -25.82
C LEU A 264 22.48 8.70 -27.10
N ALA A 265 23.29 7.64 -27.12
CA ALA A 265 23.38 6.69 -28.22
C ALA A 265 22.19 5.69 -28.27
N GLY A 266 21.19 5.86 -27.41
CA GLY A 266 20.06 4.93 -27.26
C GLY A 266 20.25 3.92 -26.14
N GLY A 267 21.10 4.25 -25.17
CA GLY A 267 21.31 3.49 -23.94
C GLY A 267 20.07 3.39 -23.05
N ASP A 268 20.10 2.41 -22.14
CA ASP A 268 19.07 2.26 -21.11
C ASP A 268 19.14 3.44 -20.11
N LYS A 269 17.97 3.92 -19.65
CA LYS A 269 17.90 5.04 -18.68
C LYS A 269 18.53 4.71 -17.34
N ASP A 270 18.38 3.46 -16.91
CA ASP A 270 18.99 2.93 -15.70
C ASP A 270 20.14 2.02 -16.09
N LEU A 271 21.35 2.37 -15.67
CA LEU A 271 22.57 1.68 -16.07
C LEU A 271 22.95 0.61 -15.04
N ILE A 272 23.24 -0.59 -15.53
CA ILE A 272 23.87 -1.63 -14.73
C ILE A 272 25.38 -1.40 -14.69
N VAL A 273 25.91 -1.22 -13.48
CA VAL A 273 27.34 -1.08 -13.24
C VAL A 273 27.92 -2.42 -12.81
N GLN A 274 29.03 -2.82 -13.43
CA GLN A 274 29.78 -4.02 -13.10
C GLN A 274 31.20 -3.67 -12.69
N ASP A 275 31.78 -4.43 -11.75
CA ASP A 275 33.21 -4.35 -11.43
C ASP A 275 33.84 -5.70 -11.76
N ARG A 276 34.77 -5.72 -12.72
CA ARG A 276 35.44 -6.95 -13.20
C ARG A 276 34.48 -8.08 -13.57
N GLY A 277 33.33 -7.73 -14.15
CA GLY A 277 32.27 -8.66 -14.57
C GLY A 277 31.27 -9.07 -13.48
N ALA A 278 31.51 -8.72 -12.22
CA ALA A 278 30.56 -8.90 -11.13
C ALA A 278 29.56 -7.74 -11.08
N TYR A 279 28.30 -8.02 -10.75
CA TYR A 279 27.28 -6.99 -10.58
C TYR A 279 27.60 -6.10 -9.36
N LEU A 280 27.75 -4.79 -9.57
CA LEU A 280 28.04 -3.83 -8.50
C LEU A 280 26.76 -3.10 -8.05
N GLY A 281 25.93 -2.66 -8.99
CA GLY A 281 24.72 -1.92 -8.68
C GLY A 281 24.05 -1.29 -9.90
N VAL A 282 23.01 -0.51 -9.63
CA VAL A 282 22.27 0.31 -10.61
C VAL A 282 22.57 1.78 -10.34
N LEU A 283 22.79 2.54 -11.41
CA LEU A 283 22.76 4.01 -11.40
C LEU A 283 21.57 4.50 -12.22
N HIS A 284 20.80 5.42 -11.65
CA HIS A 284 19.69 6.04 -12.37
C HIS A 284 20.15 7.24 -13.19
N GLU A 285 19.41 7.56 -14.25
CA GLU A 285 19.60 8.79 -15.03
C GLU A 285 19.75 10.03 -14.12
N SER A 286 18.95 10.13 -13.06
CA SER A 286 19.01 11.25 -12.10
C SER A 286 20.35 11.34 -11.36
N ASP A 287 21.00 10.20 -11.08
CA ASP A 287 22.30 10.17 -10.40
C ASP A 287 23.41 10.70 -11.34
N LEU A 288 23.33 10.35 -12.63
CA LEU A 288 24.24 10.86 -13.68
C LEU A 288 24.05 12.36 -13.92
N MET A 289 22.80 12.81 -14.10
CA MET A 289 22.47 14.22 -14.31
C MET A 289 22.92 15.09 -13.13
N LYS A 290 22.74 14.60 -11.91
CA LYS A 290 23.23 15.27 -10.70
C LYS A 290 24.76 15.38 -10.68
N ALA A 291 25.47 14.30 -11.04
CA ALA A 291 26.93 14.33 -11.11
C ALA A 291 27.44 15.32 -12.17
N LEU A 292 26.79 15.40 -13.33
CA LEU A 292 27.10 16.41 -14.35
C LEU A 292 26.89 17.85 -13.85
N GLN A 293 25.76 18.12 -13.19
CA GLN A 293 25.47 19.44 -12.60
C GLN A 293 26.50 19.85 -11.52
N GLU A 294 27.03 18.87 -10.80
CA GLU A 294 28.10 19.07 -9.80
C GLU A 294 29.51 19.19 -10.43
N GLY A 295 29.63 19.19 -11.77
CA GLY A 295 30.90 19.29 -12.48
C GLY A 295 31.75 18.02 -12.45
N ARG A 296 31.16 16.87 -12.11
CA ARG A 296 31.85 15.58 -11.93
C ARG A 296 31.81 14.68 -13.16
N ALA A 297 31.87 15.26 -14.36
CA ALA A 297 31.81 14.50 -15.62
C ALA A 297 32.91 13.43 -15.76
N GLN A 298 34.08 13.65 -15.15
CA GLN A 298 35.23 12.73 -15.18
C GLN A 298 35.31 11.80 -13.96
N ALA A 299 34.36 11.89 -13.02
CA ALA A 299 34.31 10.96 -11.89
C ALA A 299 33.97 9.55 -12.38
N ARG A 300 34.44 8.53 -11.66
CA ARG A 300 34.15 7.13 -12.01
C ARG A 300 32.74 6.78 -11.57
N LEU A 301 32.09 5.86 -12.28
CA LEU A 301 30.77 5.36 -11.89
C LEU A 301 30.77 4.71 -10.49
N SER A 302 31.89 4.10 -10.07
CA SER A 302 32.08 3.62 -8.71
C SER A 302 31.92 4.71 -7.64
N ASP A 303 32.33 5.94 -7.95
CA ASP A 303 32.35 7.06 -7.01
C ASP A 303 30.93 7.59 -6.74
N LEU A 304 30.01 7.34 -7.66
CA LEU A 304 28.59 7.66 -7.53
C LEU A 304 27.84 6.68 -6.61
N ARG A 305 28.52 5.65 -6.11
CA ARG A 305 27.99 4.60 -5.22
C ARG A 305 26.72 3.95 -5.81
N PRO A 306 26.88 3.14 -6.88
CA PRO A 306 25.77 2.40 -7.47
C PRO A 306 24.98 1.64 -6.40
N LYS A 307 23.65 1.71 -6.47
CA LYS A 307 22.80 1.08 -5.47
C LYS A 307 22.52 -0.35 -5.90
N ALA A 308 22.84 -1.33 -5.05
CA ALA A 308 22.60 -2.74 -5.35
C ALA A 308 21.10 -3.05 -5.30
N ALA A 309 20.50 -3.24 -6.47
CA ALA A 309 19.15 -3.77 -6.60
C ALA A 309 19.13 -5.24 -6.18
N PRO A 310 18.04 -5.72 -5.54
CA PRO A 310 17.95 -7.11 -5.11
C PRO A 310 18.01 -8.04 -6.33
N PRO A 311 18.96 -8.99 -6.36
CA PRO A 311 19.08 -9.89 -7.50
C PRO A 311 17.94 -10.89 -7.53
N VAL A 312 17.53 -11.24 -8.74
CA VAL A 312 16.49 -12.22 -9.04
C VAL A 312 17.14 -13.44 -9.69
N LYS A 313 16.69 -14.65 -9.35
CA LYS A 313 17.18 -15.86 -10.01
C LYS A 313 16.48 -16.11 -11.35
N PRO A 314 17.10 -16.80 -12.32
CA PRO A 314 16.49 -17.05 -13.63
C PRO A 314 15.20 -17.90 -13.56
N ASP A 315 15.06 -18.72 -12.52
CA ASP A 315 13.89 -19.57 -12.24
C ASP A 315 12.82 -18.88 -11.38
N ALA A 316 13.07 -17.66 -10.91
CA ALA A 316 12.11 -16.91 -10.10
C ALA A 316 10.82 -16.62 -10.88
N ASP A 317 9.69 -16.71 -10.18
CA ASP A 317 8.37 -16.42 -10.76
C ASP A 317 8.23 -14.94 -11.11
N ILE A 318 7.95 -14.67 -12.38
CA ILE A 318 7.90 -13.30 -12.90
C ILE A 318 6.72 -12.49 -12.34
N GLY A 319 5.67 -13.13 -11.83
CA GLY A 319 4.58 -12.46 -11.11
C GLY A 319 5.04 -11.84 -9.79
N GLN A 320 5.96 -12.49 -9.08
CA GLN A 320 6.60 -11.92 -7.88
C GLN A 320 7.56 -10.78 -8.23
N VAL A 321 8.31 -10.92 -9.31
CA VAL A 321 9.23 -9.89 -9.82
C VAL A 321 8.45 -8.63 -10.25
N TYR A 322 7.32 -8.82 -10.95
CA TYR A 322 6.40 -7.74 -11.33
C TYR A 322 5.92 -6.96 -10.11
N LEU A 323 5.54 -7.65 -9.02
CA LEU A 323 5.18 -7.00 -7.77
C LEU A 323 6.30 -6.16 -7.17
N GLN A 324 7.55 -6.64 -7.22
CA GLN A 324 8.69 -5.90 -6.70
C GLN A 324 8.97 -4.62 -7.49
N LEU A 325 8.88 -4.69 -8.82
CA LEU A 325 9.02 -3.52 -9.71
C LEU A 325 7.88 -2.51 -9.49
N MET A 326 6.65 -2.97 -9.31
CA MET A 326 5.49 -2.13 -9.00
C MET A 326 5.59 -1.39 -7.67
N GLN A 327 6.41 -1.85 -6.71
CA GLN A 327 6.68 -1.12 -5.47
C GLN A 327 7.52 0.16 -5.71
N GLY A 328 8.06 0.35 -6.91
CA GLY A 328 8.72 1.59 -7.35
C GLY A 328 10.05 1.90 -6.67
N LYS A 329 10.65 0.93 -5.96
CA LYS A 329 11.99 1.11 -5.39
C LYS A 329 13.10 0.97 -6.43
N TRP A 330 12.86 0.17 -7.47
CA TRP A 330 13.79 -0.16 -8.53
C TRP A 330 12.99 -0.25 -9.83
N ASN A 331 13.46 0.37 -10.90
CA ASN A 331 12.82 0.20 -12.22
C ASN A 331 13.40 -0.98 -13.00
N ILE A 332 14.58 -1.43 -12.58
CA ILE A 332 15.35 -2.52 -13.17
C ILE A 332 15.79 -3.49 -12.06
N LEU A 333 15.63 -4.78 -12.30
CA LEU A 333 16.11 -5.85 -11.42
C LEU A 333 17.10 -6.74 -12.19
N PRO A 334 18.32 -6.95 -11.66
CA PRO A 334 19.31 -7.82 -12.29
C PRO A 334 18.92 -9.28 -12.09
N VAL A 335 19.04 -10.07 -13.15
CA VAL A 335 18.88 -11.53 -13.10
C VAL A 335 20.26 -12.17 -13.01
N LEU A 336 20.56 -12.80 -11.87
CA LEU A 336 21.84 -13.45 -11.61
C LEU A 336 21.70 -14.97 -11.66
N ASP A 337 22.45 -15.62 -12.55
CA ASP A 337 22.66 -17.06 -12.55
C ASP A 337 23.97 -17.37 -11.81
N GLY A 338 23.86 -17.69 -10.52
CA GLY A 338 24.99 -17.72 -9.61
C GLY A 338 25.58 -16.32 -9.41
N GLU A 339 26.86 -16.13 -9.75
CA GLU A 339 27.53 -14.83 -9.70
C GLU A 339 27.48 -14.08 -11.05
N ARG A 340 26.97 -14.72 -12.11
CA ARG A 340 26.94 -14.16 -13.45
C ARG A 340 25.67 -13.38 -13.69
N LEU A 341 25.79 -12.15 -14.14
CA LEU A 341 24.66 -11.36 -14.65
C LEU A 341 24.17 -11.96 -15.98
N ALA A 342 23.00 -12.59 -15.93
CA ALA A 342 22.37 -13.28 -17.07
C ALA A 342 21.44 -12.38 -17.87
N GLY A 343 20.81 -11.41 -17.21
CA GLY A 343 19.82 -10.52 -17.82
C GLY A 343 19.33 -9.44 -16.88
N ILE A 344 18.37 -8.66 -17.34
CA ILE A 344 17.65 -7.67 -16.54
C ILE A 344 16.14 -7.80 -16.76
N VAL A 345 15.36 -7.43 -15.76
CA VAL A 345 13.90 -7.33 -15.86
C VAL A 345 13.47 -5.91 -15.52
N GLU A 346 12.67 -5.32 -16.39
CA GLU A 346 12.10 -3.98 -16.26
C GLU A 346 10.59 -4.04 -16.44
N LEU A 347 9.89 -3.00 -15.98
CA LEU A 347 8.43 -2.93 -16.11
C LEU A 347 7.98 -2.85 -17.58
N GLU A 348 8.79 -2.24 -18.45
CA GLU A 348 8.53 -2.13 -19.89
C GLU A 348 8.56 -3.50 -20.55
N ASN A 349 9.64 -4.28 -20.36
CA ASN A 349 9.76 -5.65 -20.87
C ASN A 349 8.60 -6.55 -20.42
N LEU A 350 8.17 -6.40 -19.16
CA LEU A 350 7.02 -7.13 -18.62
C LEU A 350 5.71 -6.72 -19.30
N SER A 351 5.54 -5.43 -19.55
CA SER A 351 4.34 -4.89 -20.20
C SER A 351 4.26 -5.35 -21.65
N GLU A 352 5.36 -5.34 -22.39
CA GLU A 352 5.45 -5.88 -23.74
C GLU A 352 5.15 -7.38 -23.77
N PHE A 353 5.74 -8.15 -22.86
CA PHE A 353 5.49 -9.58 -22.75
C PHE A 353 4.00 -9.90 -22.50
N ILE A 354 3.34 -9.13 -21.61
CA ILE A 354 1.90 -9.27 -21.38
C ILE A 354 1.10 -8.96 -22.65
N GLN A 355 1.42 -7.86 -23.35
CA GLN A 355 0.71 -7.46 -24.57
C GLN A 355 0.86 -8.51 -25.69
N VAL A 356 2.08 -8.99 -25.94
CA VAL A 356 2.36 -10.05 -26.93
C VAL A 356 1.57 -11.30 -26.61
N ARG A 357 1.47 -11.65 -25.32
CA ARG A 357 0.71 -12.83 -24.90
C ARG A 357 -0.79 -12.62 -24.97
N GLU A 358 -1.32 -11.44 -24.70
CA GLU A 358 -2.73 -11.13 -24.91
C GLU A 358 -3.10 -11.24 -26.40
N ALA A 359 -2.22 -10.76 -27.28
CA ALA A 359 -2.40 -10.86 -28.73
C ALA A 359 -2.33 -12.30 -29.25
N THR A 360 -1.43 -13.13 -28.71
CA THR A 360 -1.24 -14.53 -29.14
C THR A 360 -2.17 -15.52 -28.43
N GLY A 361 -2.56 -15.22 -27.19
CA GLY A 361 -3.45 -16.04 -26.36
C GLY A 361 -4.94 -15.87 -26.66
N GLY A 362 -5.32 -14.86 -27.45
CA GLY A 362 -6.67 -14.73 -28.00
C GLY A 362 -6.98 -15.68 -29.17
N ALA A 363 -5.98 -16.41 -29.69
CA ALA A 363 -6.14 -17.37 -30.79
C ALA A 363 -6.28 -18.84 -30.35
N GLY A 364 -6.47 -19.10 -29.04
CA GLY A 364 -6.43 -20.45 -28.48
C GLY A 364 -7.37 -20.70 -27.30
N SER A 365 -8.60 -20.16 -27.33
CA SER A 365 -9.69 -20.56 -26.44
C SER A 365 -10.84 -21.16 -27.22
#